data_AF-E5L9L2-F1
#
_entry.id   AF-E5L9L2-F1
#
_cell.length_a   1.000
_cell.length_b   1.000
_cell.length_c   1.000
_cell.angle_alpha   90.00
_cell.angle_beta   90.00
_cell.angle_gamma   90.00
#
_symmetry.space_group_name_H-M   'P 1'
#
loop_
_entity.id
_entity.type
_entity.pdbx_description
1 polymer ?
#
loop_
_entity_poly.entity_id
_entity_poly.type
_entity_poly.pdbx_seq_one_letter_code
_entity_poly.pdbx_strand_id
1 'polypeptide(L)'
;MDESELLFNLFYLLLCMCIIYPPEEFQRLGLTIEEIFSKLLGDESINFVHYHQRRTSLNLFVHSCLPAMYFLIHKLKFSVFVERELSEHVDLDPDFPMPQEAVAFKTLTWKIAQRFSLMVVLAVPALIFNWQQRNWRRHPISQTLLKFSNVPDSYHTIASDISTEFRRLDIYKKKLNSISTVIATENWIIKTSLYNVHFAHQSDTSLSVAKTETYNVSQDTNDTLQMVSIIVKPNRQKVAEFHIR
;
A
#
# COMPACT_ATOMS: atom_id res chain seq x y z
N MET A 1 25.56 11.56 -15.47
CA MET A 1 24.20 11.79 -14.94
C MET A 1 24.29 13.14 -14.29
N ASP A 2 23.53 14.08 -14.80
CA ASP A 2 23.68 15.48 -14.41
C ASP A 2 23.19 15.65 -12.98
N GLU A 3 23.75 16.61 -12.24
CA GLU A 3 23.36 16.89 -10.85
C GLU A 3 21.83 17.15 -10.74
N SER A 4 21.26 17.78 -11.76
CA SER A 4 19.83 18.07 -11.86
C SER A 4 18.94 16.83 -12.08
N GLU A 5 19.48 15.79 -12.72
CA GLU A 5 18.83 14.47 -12.88
C GLU A 5 18.88 13.69 -11.57
N LEU A 6 20.03 13.70 -10.88
CA LEU A 6 20.22 13.03 -9.61
C LEU A 6 19.27 13.60 -8.55
N LEU A 7 19.23 14.93 -8.42
CA LEU A 7 18.36 15.61 -7.46
C LEU A 7 16.89 15.34 -7.76
N PHE A 8 16.50 15.32 -9.04
CA PHE A 8 15.15 14.96 -9.44
C PHE A 8 14.79 13.53 -9.01
N ASN A 9 15.66 12.56 -9.28
CA ASN A 9 15.42 11.17 -8.92
C ASN A 9 15.30 10.98 -7.40
N LEU A 10 16.17 11.64 -6.63
CA LEU A 10 16.14 11.58 -5.17
C LEU A 10 14.86 12.21 -4.60
N PHE A 11 14.49 13.40 -5.08
CA PHE A 11 13.26 14.07 -4.66
C PHE A 11 12.03 13.23 -5.00
N TYR A 12 11.98 12.65 -6.20
CA TYR A 12 10.87 11.82 -6.62
C TYR A 12 10.76 10.54 -5.78
N LEU A 13 11.89 9.90 -5.46
CA LEU A 13 11.92 8.74 -4.57
C LEU A 13 11.38 9.10 -3.18
N LEU A 14 11.80 10.24 -2.62
CA LEU A 14 11.30 10.72 -1.33
C LEU A 14 9.79 11.00 -1.38
N LEU A 15 9.31 11.61 -2.47
CA LEU A 15 7.88 11.82 -2.71
C LEU A 15 7.11 10.48 -2.73
N CYS A 16 7.61 9.47 -3.44
CA CYS A 16 7.00 8.14 -3.44
C CYS A 16 6.94 7.51 -2.05
N MET A 17 8.02 7.64 -1.26
CA MET A 17 8.04 7.16 0.12
C MET A 17 6.99 7.85 0.97
N CYS A 18 6.83 9.18 0.84
CA CYS A 18 5.80 9.93 1.56
C CYS A 18 4.37 9.55 1.15
N ILE A 19 4.15 9.12 -0.11
CA ILE A 19 2.82 8.68 -0.56
C ILE A 19 2.52 7.26 -0.07
N ILE A 20 3.47 6.34 -0.19
CA ILE A 20 3.31 4.92 0.17
C ILE A 20 3.29 4.73 1.69
N TYR A 21 4.15 5.45 2.40
CA TYR A 21 4.31 5.40 3.84
C TYR A 21 4.29 6.84 4.39
N PRO A 22 3.11 7.45 4.53
CA PRO A 22 3.02 8.85 4.94
C PRO A 22 3.57 9.03 6.35
N PRO A 23 4.42 10.05 6.57
CA PRO A 23 4.90 10.37 7.91
C PRO A 23 3.76 10.92 8.77
N GLU A 24 3.93 10.94 10.09
CA GLU A 24 2.85 11.31 11.02
C GLU A 24 2.35 12.73 10.78
N GLU A 25 3.21 13.64 10.37
CA GLU A 25 2.89 15.02 10.06
C GLU A 25 1.89 15.10 8.91
N PHE A 26 2.07 14.28 7.87
CA PHE A 26 1.17 14.26 6.71
C PHE A 26 -0.18 13.65 7.09
N GLN A 27 -0.19 12.68 8.00
CA GLN A 27 -1.42 12.09 8.52
C GLN A 27 -2.21 13.10 9.36
N ARG A 28 -1.52 13.88 10.21
CA ARG A 28 -2.14 14.94 11.02
C ARG A 28 -2.73 16.05 10.15
N LEU A 29 -2.12 16.32 8.99
CA LEU A 29 -2.64 17.27 8.00
C LEU A 29 -3.75 16.69 7.11
N GLY A 30 -4.10 15.41 7.24
CA GLY A 30 -5.10 14.76 6.39
C GLY A 30 -4.63 14.55 4.94
N LEU A 31 -3.33 14.58 4.68
CA LEU A 31 -2.74 14.35 3.35
C LEU A 31 -2.52 12.87 3.06
N THR A 32 -3.47 12.02 3.47
CA THR A 32 -3.45 10.59 3.17
C THR A 32 -4.38 10.30 1.99
N ILE A 33 -4.13 9.19 1.28
CA ILE A 33 -5.00 8.75 0.18
C ILE A 33 -6.43 8.52 0.70
N GLU A 34 -6.57 8.03 1.93
CA GLU A 34 -7.87 7.75 2.56
C GLU A 34 -8.69 9.03 2.77
N GLU A 35 -8.06 10.12 3.22
CA GLU A 35 -8.74 11.40 3.49
C GLU A 35 -9.03 12.20 2.22
N ILE A 36 -8.07 12.26 1.28
CA ILE A 36 -8.23 12.96 -0.01
C ILE A 36 -9.41 12.37 -0.80
N PHE A 37 -9.60 11.05 -0.72
CA PHE A 37 -10.68 10.33 -1.40
C PHE A 37 -11.79 9.88 -0.45
N SER A 38 -11.95 10.54 0.70
CA SER A 38 -12.99 10.25 1.71
C SER A 38 -14.40 10.16 1.11
N LYS A 39 -14.75 11.09 0.19
CA LYS A 39 -16.04 11.07 -0.53
C LYS A 39 -16.25 9.83 -1.39
N LEU A 40 -15.19 9.26 -1.97
CA LEU A 40 -15.24 8.06 -2.80
C LEU A 40 -15.29 6.78 -1.95
N LEU A 41 -14.55 6.77 -0.85
CA LEU A 41 -14.49 5.63 0.07
C LEU A 41 -15.79 5.48 0.87
N GLY A 42 -16.38 6.60 1.30
CA GLY A 42 -17.50 6.63 2.22
C GLY A 42 -17.07 6.42 3.67
N ASP A 43 -17.99 5.98 4.51
CA ASP A 43 -17.76 5.78 5.94
C ASP A 43 -17.40 4.33 6.26
N GLU A 44 -16.32 4.14 7.02
CA GLU A 44 -15.85 2.85 7.54
C GLU A 44 -16.90 2.19 8.45
N SER A 45 -17.68 3.00 9.19
CA SER A 45 -18.68 2.51 10.15
C SER A 45 -19.89 1.86 9.47
N ILE A 46 -20.24 2.29 8.26
CA ILE A 46 -21.45 1.81 7.57
C ILE A 46 -21.20 0.42 6.99
N ASN A 47 -20.16 0.26 6.17
CA ASN A 47 -19.83 -1.02 5.54
C ASN A 47 -18.33 -1.24 5.58
N PHE A 48 -17.85 -1.76 6.71
CA PHE A 48 -16.43 -1.94 6.99
C PHE A 48 -15.69 -2.68 5.86
N VAL A 49 -16.24 -3.82 5.44
CA VAL A 49 -15.62 -4.67 4.41
C VAL A 49 -15.58 -3.96 3.05
N HIS A 50 -16.68 -3.31 2.66
CA HIS A 50 -16.77 -2.62 1.36
C HIS A 50 -15.89 -1.38 1.31
N TYR A 51 -15.83 -0.63 2.41
CA TYR A 51 -14.90 0.48 2.60
C TYR A 51 -13.46 0.02 2.37
N HIS A 52 -13.04 -1.07 3.02
CA HIS A 52 -11.68 -1.57 2.85
C HIS A 52 -11.39 -2.16 1.47
N GLN A 53 -12.37 -2.78 0.80
CA GLN A 53 -12.23 -3.21 -0.60
C GLN A 53 -11.97 -2.03 -1.55
N ARG A 54 -12.72 -0.94 -1.38
CA ARG A 54 -12.51 0.31 -2.14
C ARG A 54 -11.17 0.94 -1.82
N ARG A 55 -10.82 1.01 -0.54
CA ARG A 55 -9.56 1.58 -0.05
C ARG A 55 -8.34 0.86 -0.60
N THR A 56 -8.29 -0.48 -0.53
CA THR A 56 -7.16 -1.25 -1.08
C THR A 56 -7.06 -1.13 -2.58
N SER A 57 -8.19 -1.07 -3.28
CA SER A 57 -8.24 -0.85 -4.72
C SER A 57 -7.76 0.54 -5.13
N LEU A 58 -8.16 1.58 -4.37
CA LEU A 58 -7.71 2.94 -4.58
C LEU A 58 -6.21 3.08 -4.32
N ASN A 59 -5.71 2.55 -3.20
CA ASN A 59 -4.28 2.57 -2.89
C ASN A 59 -3.48 1.87 -4.00
N LEU A 60 -3.95 0.70 -4.47
CA LEU A 60 -3.33 0.00 -5.59
C LEU A 60 -3.28 0.87 -6.86
N PHE A 61 -4.38 1.55 -7.17
CA PHE A 61 -4.44 2.46 -8.32
C PHE A 61 -3.48 3.65 -8.18
N VAL A 62 -3.53 4.37 -7.07
CA VAL A 62 -2.66 5.54 -6.82
C VAL A 62 -1.19 5.13 -6.89
N HIS A 63 -0.79 4.03 -6.25
CA HIS A 63 0.59 3.55 -6.31
C HIS A 63 0.99 3.05 -7.70
N SER A 64 0.06 2.48 -8.47
CA SER A 64 0.32 2.10 -9.86
C SER A 64 0.62 3.29 -10.77
N CYS A 65 0.06 4.47 -10.46
CA CYS A 65 0.30 5.70 -11.19
C CYS A 65 1.65 6.35 -10.90
N LEU A 66 2.31 6.03 -9.77
CA LEU A 66 3.58 6.66 -9.40
C LEU A 66 4.67 6.45 -10.46
N PRO A 67 5.00 5.22 -10.90
CA PRO A 67 6.04 5.04 -11.91
C PRO A 67 5.70 5.74 -13.24
N ALA A 68 4.42 5.84 -13.60
CA ALA A 68 4.02 6.51 -14.84
C ALA A 68 4.18 8.02 -14.74
N MET A 69 3.84 8.59 -13.59
CA MET A 69 4.06 9.99 -13.26
C MET A 69 5.55 10.34 -13.26
N TYR A 70 6.42 9.44 -12.78
CA TYR A 70 7.87 9.62 -12.89
C TYR A 70 8.29 9.82 -14.35
N PHE A 71 7.93 8.88 -15.24
CA PHE A 71 8.30 8.97 -16.66
C PHE A 71 7.67 10.18 -17.34
N LEU A 72 6.45 10.56 -16.97
CA LEU A 72 5.75 11.73 -17.52
C LEU A 72 6.44 13.03 -17.12
N ILE A 73 6.76 13.21 -15.84
CA ILE A 73 7.43 14.41 -15.32
C ILE A 73 8.87 14.46 -15.84
N HIS A 74 9.58 13.33 -15.84
CA HIS A 74 10.92 13.24 -16.39
C HIS A 74 10.92 13.62 -17.88
N LYS A 75 9.99 13.06 -18.68
CA LYS A 75 9.81 13.46 -20.07
C LYS A 75 9.53 14.96 -20.17
N LEU A 76 8.59 15.51 -19.41
CA LEU A 76 8.23 16.94 -19.52
C LEU A 76 9.39 17.88 -19.13
N LYS A 77 10.15 17.55 -18.09
CA LYS A 77 11.29 18.36 -17.62
C LYS A 77 12.49 18.25 -18.58
N PHE A 78 12.83 17.03 -19.00
CA PHE A 78 14.05 16.77 -19.77
C PHE A 78 13.82 16.77 -21.29
N SER A 79 12.63 16.51 -21.82
CA SER A 79 12.36 16.69 -23.27
C SER A 79 12.43 18.15 -23.70
N VAL A 80 12.05 19.07 -22.81
CA VAL A 80 12.17 20.52 -23.05
C VAL A 80 13.63 20.97 -23.03
N PHE A 81 14.51 20.27 -22.30
CA PHE A 81 15.94 20.57 -22.22
C PHE A 81 16.79 19.85 -23.28
N VAL A 82 16.45 18.61 -23.64
CA VAL A 82 17.23 17.78 -24.58
C VAL A 82 17.12 18.26 -26.03
N GLU A 83 16.01 18.87 -26.45
CA GLU A 83 15.91 19.50 -27.77
C GLU A 83 16.91 20.66 -27.94
N ARG A 84 17.38 21.26 -26.83
CA ARG A 84 18.34 22.37 -26.84
C ARG A 84 19.79 21.93 -26.87
N GLU A 85 20.13 20.79 -26.24
CA GLU A 85 21.52 20.31 -26.14
C GLU A 85 21.88 19.22 -27.17
N LEU A 86 20.90 18.48 -27.74
CA LEU A 86 21.19 17.50 -28.79
C LEU A 86 21.72 18.15 -30.08
N SER A 87 21.49 19.45 -30.27
CA SER A 87 22.09 20.19 -31.39
C SER A 87 23.53 20.67 -31.12
N GLU A 88 24.02 20.59 -29.87
CA GLU A 88 25.31 21.16 -29.46
C GLU A 88 26.32 20.11 -28.95
N HIS A 89 25.90 18.86 -28.70
CA HIS A 89 26.77 17.77 -28.20
C HIS A 89 26.96 16.58 -29.17
N VAL A 90 26.60 16.74 -30.45
CA VAL A 90 27.00 15.78 -31.51
C VAL A 90 28.48 15.95 -31.90
N ASP A 91 29.15 17.00 -31.42
CA ASP A 91 30.60 17.15 -31.52
C ASP A 91 31.29 16.45 -30.34
N LEU A 92 31.32 15.11 -30.39
CA LEU A 92 31.99 14.25 -29.41
C LEU A 92 33.52 14.40 -29.45
N ASP A 93 34.09 14.56 -28.26
CA ASP A 93 35.50 14.40 -27.93
C ASP A 93 36.05 13.03 -28.43
N PRO A 94 37.07 12.98 -29.30
CA PRO A 94 37.49 11.77 -30.01
C PRO A 94 38.23 10.72 -29.15
N ASP A 95 38.58 11.03 -27.90
CA ASP A 95 39.50 10.19 -27.11
C ASP A 95 38.82 9.04 -26.33
N PHE A 96 37.49 9.03 -26.19
CA PHE A 96 36.76 7.97 -25.48
C PHE A 96 35.46 7.55 -26.20
N PRO A 97 35.53 6.64 -27.19
CA PRO A 97 34.34 6.08 -27.81
C PRO A 97 33.59 5.21 -26.80
N MET A 98 32.46 5.70 -26.30
CA MET A 98 31.55 4.89 -25.49
C MET A 98 31.02 3.72 -26.34
N PRO A 99 31.07 2.46 -25.86
CA PRO A 99 30.64 1.31 -26.65
C PRO A 99 29.16 1.44 -27.05
N GLN A 100 28.88 1.34 -28.34
CA GLN A 100 27.54 1.50 -28.92
C GLN A 100 26.50 0.56 -28.28
N GLU A 101 26.94 -0.61 -27.80
CA GLU A 101 26.10 -1.58 -27.10
C GLU A 101 25.53 -1.03 -25.77
N ALA A 102 26.32 -0.25 -25.02
CA ALA A 102 25.90 0.31 -23.75
C ALA A 102 24.83 1.39 -23.92
N VAL A 103 24.94 2.21 -24.97
CA VAL A 103 23.96 3.25 -25.29
C VAL A 103 22.65 2.62 -25.80
N ALA A 104 22.74 1.59 -26.64
CA ALA A 104 21.57 0.84 -27.11
C ALA A 104 20.82 0.16 -25.96
N PHE A 105 21.54 -0.46 -25.01
CA PHE A 105 20.93 -1.09 -23.85
C PHE A 105 20.22 -0.09 -22.93
N LYS A 106 20.83 1.08 -22.66
CA LYS A 106 20.23 2.14 -21.83
C LYS A 106 18.92 2.68 -22.44
N THR A 107 18.92 2.95 -23.74
CA THR A 107 17.72 3.48 -24.42
C THR A 107 16.61 2.44 -24.53
N LEU A 108 16.96 1.17 -24.71
CA LEU A 108 16.01 0.06 -24.75
C LEU A 108 15.35 -0.18 -23.38
N THR A 109 16.15 -0.28 -22.31
CA THR A 109 15.65 -0.49 -20.95
C THR A 109 14.71 0.63 -20.51
N TRP A 110 15.06 1.89 -20.81
CA TRP A 110 14.19 3.04 -20.55
C TRP A 110 12.84 2.94 -21.26
N LYS A 111 12.84 2.62 -22.56
CA LYS A 111 11.61 2.46 -23.36
C LYS A 111 10.74 1.30 -22.85
N ILE A 112 11.35 0.18 -22.46
CA ILE A 112 10.64 -0.96 -21.89
C ILE A 112 10.01 -0.59 -20.55
N ALA A 113 10.76 0.05 -19.66
CA ALA A 113 10.27 0.47 -18.35
C ALA A 113 9.09 1.45 -18.46
N GLN A 114 9.17 2.40 -19.39
CA GLN A 114 8.06 3.32 -19.67
C GLN A 114 6.80 2.58 -20.15
N ARG A 115 6.94 1.65 -21.10
CA ARG A 115 5.81 0.86 -21.61
C ARG A 115 5.20 -0.03 -20.52
N PHE A 116 6.04 -0.66 -19.72
CA PHE A 116 5.60 -1.50 -18.61
C PHE A 116 4.82 -0.67 -17.58
N SER A 117 5.33 0.50 -17.21
CA SER A 117 4.65 1.40 -16.29
C SER A 117 3.27 1.83 -16.80
N LEU A 118 3.17 2.19 -18.08
CA LEU A 118 1.87 2.55 -18.69
C LEU A 118 0.91 1.35 -18.73
N MET A 119 1.42 0.16 -19.04
CA MET A 119 0.63 -1.07 -19.02
C MET A 119 0.05 -1.33 -17.63
N VAL A 120 0.83 -1.16 -16.56
CA VAL A 120 0.37 -1.36 -15.18
C VAL A 120 -0.74 -0.37 -14.81
N VAL A 121 -0.61 0.91 -15.19
CA VAL A 121 -1.64 1.94 -14.95
C VAL A 121 -2.95 1.62 -15.66
N LEU A 122 -2.93 0.95 -16.81
CA LEU A 122 -4.14 0.52 -17.51
C LEU A 122 -4.69 -0.80 -16.96
N ALA A 123 -3.82 -1.72 -16.58
CA ALA A 123 -4.20 -3.03 -16.06
C ALA A 123 -4.90 -2.94 -14.70
N VAL A 124 -4.46 -2.07 -13.80
CA VAL A 124 -5.03 -1.96 -12.45
C VAL A 124 -6.50 -1.51 -12.46
N PRO A 125 -6.91 -0.42 -13.15
CA PRO A 125 -8.32 -0.07 -13.32
C PRO A 125 -9.14 -1.17 -13.98
N ALA A 126 -8.58 -1.88 -14.97
CA ALA A 126 -9.28 -3.01 -15.59
C ALA A 126 -9.52 -4.15 -14.59
N LEU A 127 -8.56 -4.43 -13.70
CA LEU A 127 -8.73 -5.37 -12.59
C LEU A 127 -9.80 -4.90 -11.59
N ILE A 128 -9.78 -3.64 -11.19
CA ILE A 128 -10.76 -3.05 -10.27
C ILE A 128 -12.16 -3.11 -10.87
N PHE A 129 -12.29 -2.76 -12.16
CA PHE A 129 -13.56 -2.84 -12.88
C PHE A 129 -14.09 -4.28 -12.97
N ASN A 130 -13.20 -5.26 -13.20
CA ASN A 130 -13.56 -6.68 -13.17
C ASN A 130 -14.03 -7.12 -11.77
N TRP A 131 -13.41 -6.62 -10.69
CA TRP A 131 -13.90 -6.85 -9.34
C TRP A 131 -15.28 -6.23 -9.11
N GLN A 132 -15.49 -5.00 -9.58
CA GLN A 132 -16.77 -4.31 -9.45
C GLN A 132 -17.90 -5.03 -10.20
N GLN A 133 -17.66 -5.49 -11.44
CA GLN A 133 -18.65 -6.25 -12.21
C GLN A 133 -19.09 -7.55 -11.52
N ARG A 134 -18.19 -8.19 -10.76
CA ARG A 134 -18.47 -9.42 -10.02
C ARG A 134 -18.88 -9.16 -8.57
N ASN A 135 -19.43 -7.98 -8.26
CA ASN A 135 -19.84 -7.57 -6.91
C ASN A 135 -18.75 -7.88 -5.87
N TRP A 136 -17.50 -7.55 -6.18
CA TRP A 136 -16.33 -7.71 -5.32
C TRP A 136 -16.01 -9.15 -4.87
N ARG A 137 -16.67 -10.17 -5.43
CA ARG A 137 -16.46 -11.59 -5.05
C ARG A 137 -15.02 -12.07 -5.24
N ARG A 138 -14.38 -11.64 -6.33
CA ARG A 138 -13.00 -12.03 -6.66
C ARG A 138 -11.95 -11.21 -5.89
N HIS A 139 -12.35 -10.18 -5.15
CA HIS A 139 -11.42 -9.38 -4.37
C HIS A 139 -10.76 -10.23 -3.27
N PRO A 140 -9.45 -10.07 -2.97
CA PRO A 140 -8.75 -10.87 -1.96
C PRO A 140 -9.43 -10.88 -0.59
N ILE A 141 -9.94 -9.72 -0.13
CA ILE A 141 -10.70 -9.59 1.13
C ILE A 141 -11.93 -10.49 1.15
N SER A 142 -12.71 -10.52 0.07
CA SER A 142 -13.90 -11.37 -0.02
C SER A 142 -13.52 -12.84 -0.01
N GLN A 143 -12.44 -13.21 -0.71
CA GLN A 143 -11.92 -14.57 -0.70
C GLN A 143 -11.42 -15.01 0.69
N THR A 144 -10.86 -14.09 1.48
CA THR A 144 -10.51 -14.39 2.88
C THR A 144 -11.74 -14.57 3.74
N LEU A 145 -12.78 -13.74 3.58
CA LEU A 145 -14.03 -13.85 4.33
C LEU A 145 -14.81 -15.12 3.96
N LEU A 146 -14.79 -15.55 2.69
CA LEU A 146 -15.41 -16.80 2.26
C LEU A 146 -14.88 -18.02 3.01
N LYS A 147 -13.62 -18.01 3.46
CA LYS A 147 -13.04 -19.09 4.29
C LYS A 147 -13.67 -19.17 5.68
N PHE A 148 -14.26 -18.07 6.14
CA PHE A 148 -14.99 -18.02 7.40
C PHE A 148 -16.47 -18.44 7.25
N SER A 149 -16.98 -18.55 6.02
CA SER A 149 -18.38 -18.90 5.77
C SER A 149 -18.64 -20.39 5.94
N ASN A 150 -19.67 -20.69 6.73
CA ASN A 150 -20.20 -22.04 6.85
C ASN A 150 -21.18 -22.37 5.71
N VAL A 151 -21.74 -21.34 5.06
CA VAL A 151 -22.65 -21.45 3.92
C VAL A 151 -21.88 -21.14 2.62
N PRO A 152 -22.03 -21.95 1.56
CA PRO A 152 -21.35 -21.67 0.30
C PRO A 152 -21.78 -20.31 -0.29
N ASP A 153 -20.80 -19.54 -0.75
CA ASP A 153 -20.97 -18.27 -1.50
C ASP A 153 -21.59 -17.08 -0.71
N SER A 154 -21.76 -17.18 0.61
CA SER A 154 -22.34 -16.09 1.42
C SER A 154 -21.30 -15.26 2.19
N TYR A 155 -20.37 -14.60 1.49
CA TYR A 155 -19.44 -13.69 2.19
C TYR A 155 -20.14 -12.43 2.74
N HIS A 156 -21.28 -12.06 2.16
CA HIS A 156 -22.04 -10.87 2.52
C HIS A 156 -22.61 -10.93 3.94
N THR A 157 -22.99 -12.12 4.43
CA THR A 157 -23.52 -12.28 5.79
C THR A 157 -22.45 -11.95 6.81
N ILE A 158 -21.26 -12.56 6.67
CA ILE A 158 -20.10 -12.27 7.53
C ILE A 158 -19.69 -10.80 7.43
N ALA A 159 -19.71 -10.24 6.22
CA ALA A 159 -19.38 -8.83 6.03
C ALA A 159 -20.37 -7.90 6.74
N SER A 160 -21.66 -8.24 6.74
CA SER A 160 -22.70 -7.55 7.49
C SER A 160 -22.49 -7.73 8.99
N ASP A 161 -22.21 -8.94 9.45
CA ASP A 161 -21.98 -9.25 10.87
C ASP A 161 -20.80 -8.42 11.40
N ILE A 162 -19.64 -8.45 10.71
CA ILE A 162 -18.47 -7.63 11.02
C ILE A 162 -18.83 -6.14 11.04
N SER A 163 -19.63 -5.67 10.07
CA SER A 163 -20.01 -4.25 10.01
C SER A 163 -20.94 -3.86 11.17
N THR A 164 -21.85 -4.74 11.60
CA THR A 164 -22.69 -4.49 12.77
C THR A 164 -21.91 -4.52 14.07
N GLU A 165 -20.92 -5.40 14.17
CA GLU A 165 -20.03 -5.51 15.33
C GLU A 165 -19.08 -4.31 15.42
N PHE A 166 -18.56 -3.83 14.29
CA PHE A 166 -17.69 -2.65 14.23
C PHE A 166 -18.39 -1.35 14.68
N ARG A 167 -19.72 -1.28 14.59
CA ARG A 167 -20.51 -0.13 15.06
C ARG A 167 -20.73 -0.11 16.57
N ARG A 168 -20.42 -1.20 17.28
CA ARG A 168 -20.57 -1.27 18.74
C ARG A 168 -19.52 -0.39 19.42
N LEU A 169 -19.81 0.04 20.64
CA LEU A 169 -18.96 0.99 21.37
C LEU A 169 -17.70 0.35 21.95
N ASP A 170 -17.66 -0.97 22.04
CA ASP A 170 -16.61 -1.77 22.66
C ASP A 170 -15.49 -2.19 21.69
N ILE A 171 -15.30 -1.42 20.61
CA ILE A 171 -14.21 -1.65 19.66
C ILE A 171 -12.88 -1.09 20.17
N TYR A 172 -11.84 -1.91 20.13
CA TYR A 172 -10.47 -1.48 20.40
C TYR A 172 -9.73 -1.24 19.07
N LYS A 173 -9.47 0.03 18.73
CA LYS A 173 -8.74 0.43 17.53
C LYS A 173 -7.40 1.03 17.93
N LYS A 174 -6.30 0.39 17.52
CA LYS A 174 -4.93 0.89 17.73
C LYS A 174 -4.15 0.92 16.43
N LYS A 175 -3.58 2.08 16.11
CA LYS A 175 -2.63 2.24 15.01
C LYS A 175 -1.29 1.65 15.42
N LEU A 176 -0.74 0.74 14.61
CA LEU A 176 0.57 0.13 14.89
C LEU A 176 1.70 0.91 14.21
N ASN A 177 1.46 1.31 12.97
CA ASN A 177 2.40 2.13 12.18
C ASN A 177 1.61 3.00 11.21
N SER A 178 2.28 3.76 10.35
CA SER A 178 1.64 4.68 9.41
C SER A 178 0.59 4.04 8.51
N ILE A 179 0.74 2.76 8.18
CA ILE A 179 -0.01 2.03 7.14
C ILE A 179 -0.82 0.84 7.66
N SER A 180 -0.76 0.56 8.96
CA SER A 180 -1.40 -0.60 9.57
C SER A 180 -2.03 -0.30 10.92
N THR A 181 -3.25 -0.80 11.06
CA THR A 181 -4.10 -0.59 12.22
C THR A 181 -4.69 -1.92 12.62
N VAL A 182 -4.66 -2.20 13.91
CA VAL A 182 -5.32 -3.36 14.50
C VAL A 182 -6.62 -2.89 15.13
N ILE A 183 -7.66 -3.65 14.84
CA ILE A 183 -9.01 -3.47 15.35
C ILE A 183 -9.39 -4.80 16.00
N ALA A 184 -9.68 -4.77 17.28
CA ALA A 184 -10.28 -5.90 17.99
C ALA A 184 -11.73 -5.54 18.31
N THR A 185 -12.64 -6.39 17.88
CA THR A 185 -14.07 -6.34 18.18
C THR A 185 -14.41 -7.47 19.16
N GLU A 186 -15.68 -7.78 19.42
CA GLU A 186 -16.06 -8.89 20.33
C GLU A 186 -15.61 -10.27 19.83
N ASN A 187 -15.78 -10.53 18.54
CA ASN A 187 -15.54 -11.83 17.91
C ASN A 187 -14.40 -11.81 16.90
N TRP A 188 -13.93 -10.63 16.47
CA TRP A 188 -12.91 -10.53 15.42
C TRP A 188 -11.66 -9.79 15.90
N ILE A 189 -10.53 -10.24 15.38
CA ILE A 189 -9.26 -9.51 15.38
C ILE A 189 -8.95 -9.22 13.92
N ILE A 190 -8.87 -7.93 13.60
CA ILE A 190 -8.71 -7.45 12.24
C ILE A 190 -7.43 -6.63 12.18
N LYS A 191 -6.51 -7.03 11.31
CA LYS A 191 -5.33 -6.23 10.97
C LYS A 191 -5.52 -5.66 9.58
N THR A 192 -5.74 -4.36 9.52
CA THR A 192 -5.81 -3.64 8.26
C THR A 192 -4.40 -3.17 7.88
N SER A 193 -3.97 -3.45 6.66
CA SER A 193 -2.70 -2.98 6.08
C SER A 193 -2.98 -2.23 4.77
N LEU A 194 -1.94 -1.69 4.13
CA LEU A 194 -2.07 -0.87 2.91
C LEU A 194 -2.82 -1.55 1.76
N TYR A 195 -2.53 -2.83 1.53
CA TYR A 195 -3.08 -3.62 0.41
C TYR A 195 -3.94 -4.81 0.83
N ASN A 196 -3.82 -5.25 2.08
CA ASN A 196 -4.45 -6.46 2.58
C ASN A 196 -5.15 -6.20 3.90
N VAL A 197 -6.20 -6.96 4.16
CA VAL A 197 -6.87 -7.01 5.46
C VAL A 197 -6.87 -8.46 5.93
N HIS A 198 -6.34 -8.68 7.12
CA HIS A 198 -6.32 -9.99 7.76
C HIS A 198 -7.45 -10.06 8.78
N PHE A 199 -8.17 -11.17 8.75
CA PHE A 199 -9.26 -11.47 9.67
C PHE A 199 -8.93 -12.71 10.47
N ALA A 200 -9.24 -12.67 11.75
CA ALA A 200 -9.08 -13.76 12.70
C ALA A 200 -10.32 -13.76 13.59
N HIS A 201 -11.03 -14.90 13.66
CA HIS A 201 -12.15 -15.05 14.57
C HIS A 201 -11.64 -15.47 15.95
N GLN A 202 -11.93 -14.70 17.00
CA GLN A 202 -11.33 -14.84 18.33
C GLN A 202 -11.46 -16.25 18.90
N SER A 203 -12.65 -16.86 18.80
CA SER A 203 -12.87 -18.24 19.29
C SER A 203 -12.11 -19.32 18.52
N ASP A 204 -11.62 -19.01 17.31
CA ASP A 204 -10.97 -19.95 16.39
C ASP A 204 -9.51 -19.52 16.10
N THR A 205 -8.91 -18.79 17.06
CA THR A 205 -7.55 -18.27 16.96
C THR A 205 -6.76 -18.53 18.22
N SER A 206 -5.48 -18.87 18.06
CA SER A 206 -4.52 -18.89 19.16
C SER A 206 -3.62 -17.66 19.08
N LEU A 207 -3.46 -16.99 20.22
CA LEU A 207 -2.56 -15.86 20.38
C LEU A 207 -1.29 -16.36 21.07
N SER A 208 -0.14 -16.11 20.45
CA SER A 208 1.16 -16.48 21.01
C SER A 208 2.07 -15.27 21.06
N VAL A 209 2.81 -15.11 22.15
CA VAL A 209 3.81 -14.05 22.26
C VAL A 209 5.02 -14.46 21.43
N ALA A 210 5.32 -13.66 20.41
CA ALA A 210 6.43 -13.89 19.50
C ALA A 210 7.74 -13.36 20.05
N LYS A 211 7.70 -12.13 20.58
CA LYS A 211 8.87 -11.41 21.06
C LYS A 211 8.45 -10.41 22.12
N THR A 212 9.28 -10.28 23.16
CA THR A 212 9.15 -9.23 24.16
C THR A 212 10.46 -8.46 24.16
N GLU A 213 10.38 -7.14 23.94
CA GLU A 213 11.53 -6.24 23.93
C GLU A 213 11.30 -5.13 24.94
N THR A 214 12.27 -4.90 25.82
CA THR A 214 12.20 -3.81 26.80
C THR A 214 13.21 -2.75 26.37
N TYR A 215 12.75 -1.52 26.20
CA TYR A 215 13.54 -0.35 25.83
C TYR A 215 13.54 0.65 26.98
N ASN A 216 14.69 1.21 27.31
CA ASN A 216 14.76 2.30 28.28
C ASN A 216 14.53 3.61 27.51
N VAL A 217 13.46 4.35 27.85
CA VAL A 217 13.01 5.53 27.08
C VAL A 217 13.93 6.73 27.30
N SER A 218 14.60 6.81 28.44
CA SER A 218 15.60 7.84 28.76
C SER A 218 16.73 7.23 29.62
N GLN A 219 17.91 7.86 29.60
CA GLN A 219 19.02 7.51 30.51
C GLN A 219 18.82 8.08 31.93
N ASP A 220 17.99 9.12 32.09
CA ASP A 220 17.78 9.85 33.35
C ASP A 220 16.50 9.46 34.12
N THR A 221 15.54 8.79 33.48
CA THR A 221 14.29 8.35 34.10
C THR A 221 14.17 6.84 33.96
N ASN A 222 13.87 6.12 35.04
CA ASN A 222 13.66 4.66 35.06
C ASN A 222 12.38 4.22 34.32
N ASP A 223 12.01 4.88 33.22
CA ASP A 223 10.81 4.55 32.46
C ASP A 223 11.16 3.52 31.38
N THR A 224 10.70 2.29 31.58
CA THR A 224 10.96 1.16 30.69
C THR A 224 9.76 0.91 29.80
N LEU A 225 9.93 1.10 28.49
CA LEU A 225 8.93 0.76 27.48
C LEU A 225 9.05 -0.71 27.12
N GLN A 226 8.05 -1.50 27.46
CA GLN A 226 7.96 -2.90 27.04
C GLN A 226 7.10 -3.01 25.77
N MET A 227 7.70 -3.50 24.70
CA MET A 227 7.02 -3.85 23.46
C MET A 227 6.80 -5.36 23.39
N VAL A 228 5.56 -5.77 23.16
CA VAL A 228 5.19 -7.18 23.01
C VAL A 228 4.68 -7.40 21.60
N SER A 229 5.36 -8.26 20.84
CA SER A 229 4.88 -8.70 19.55
C SER A 229 4.08 -10.00 19.72
N ILE A 230 2.86 -9.98 19.21
CA ILE A 230 1.88 -11.08 19.30
C ILE A 230 1.70 -11.67 17.90
N ILE A 231 1.78 -12.99 17.78
CA ILE A 231 1.36 -13.72 16.59
C ILE A 231 -0.08 -14.18 16.78
N VAL A 232 -0.92 -13.84 15.81
CA VAL A 232 -2.29 -14.34 15.70
C VAL A 232 -2.29 -15.51 14.72
N LYS A 233 -2.62 -16.70 15.22
CA LYS A 233 -2.72 -17.94 14.42
C LYS A 233 -4.17 -18.39 14.34
N PRO A 234 -4.86 -18.11 13.22
CA PRO A 234 -6.18 -18.70 12.96
C PRO A 234 -6.04 -20.20 12.79
N ASN A 235 -6.92 -20.97 13.42
CA ASN A 235 -6.90 -22.43 13.38
C ASN A 235 -7.51 -22.99 12.07
N ARG A 236 -8.26 -22.16 11.32
CA ARG A 236 -8.80 -22.53 10.01
C ARG A 236 -7.71 -22.70 8.96
N GLN A 237 -7.78 -23.82 8.24
CA GLN A 237 -6.91 -24.10 7.09
C GLN A 237 -7.03 -22.99 6.02
N LYS A 238 -5.89 -22.59 5.45
CA LYS A 238 -5.75 -21.58 4.37
C LYS A 238 -5.94 -20.12 4.79
N VAL A 239 -6.02 -19.80 6.08
CA VAL A 239 -5.93 -18.40 6.55
C VAL A 239 -4.47 -18.13 6.97
N ALA A 240 -3.91 -17.02 6.52
CA ALA A 240 -2.53 -16.66 6.83
C ALA A 240 -2.43 -16.10 8.27
N GLU A 241 -1.41 -16.54 9.00
CA GLU A 241 -1.02 -15.96 10.28
C GLU A 241 -0.57 -14.50 10.09
N PHE A 242 -0.75 -13.67 11.11
CA PHE A 242 -0.26 -12.29 11.08
C PHE A 242 0.27 -11.84 12.44
N HIS A 243 1.21 -10.90 12.37
CA HIS A 243 1.87 -10.33 13.55
C HIS A 243 1.25 -8.99 13.92
N ILE A 244 1.07 -8.77 15.21
CA ILE A 244 0.74 -7.50 15.85
C ILE A 244 1.99 -7.09 16.65
N ARG A 245 2.38 -5.83 16.55
CA ARG A 245 3.53 -5.26 17.28
C ARG A 245 3.15 -3.89 17.78
#